data_AF-A0A1B6J297-F1
#
_entry.id   AF-A0A1B6J297-F1
#
_cell.length_a   1.000
_cell.length_b   1.000
_cell.length_c   1.000
_cell.angle_alpha   90.00
_cell.angle_beta   90.00
_cell.angle_gamma   90.00
#
_symmetry.space_group_name_H-M   'P 1'
#
loop_
_entity.id
_entity.type
_entity.pdbx_description
1 polymer ?
#
loop_
_entity_poly.entity_id
_entity_poly.type
_entity_poly.pdbx_seq_one_letter_code
_entity_poly.pdbx_strand_id
1 'polypeptide(L)'
;WYTIPPAYVFPRVHYKDIFLNGAPTGSVGFATRSGWMSQEVFFEVVKHVKLHTACSKDNQILILLDNHESHINLDVIMFCRENGIVILTFPPHTSHRLQPLDIA
;
A
#
# COMPACT_ATOMS: atom_id res chain seq x y z
N TRP A 1 3.11 9.50 18.00
CA TRP A 1 2.59 8.42 17.15
C TRP A 1 2.92 8.81 15.72
N TYR A 2 3.80 8.08 15.04
CA TYR A 2 4.14 8.38 13.64
C TYR A 2 3.30 7.45 12.76
N THR A 3 2.31 8.01 12.08
CA THR A 3 1.52 7.33 11.05
C THR A 3 2.19 7.56 9.70
N ILE A 4 2.19 6.55 8.83
CA ILE A 4 2.65 6.69 7.45
C ILE A 4 1.70 7.66 6.73
N PRO A 5 2.19 8.73 6.06
CA PRO A 5 1.32 9.65 5.34
C PRO A 5 0.42 8.93 4.33
N PRO A 6 -0.84 9.34 4.16
CA PRO A 6 -1.78 8.65 3.27
C PRO A 6 -1.34 8.62 1.80
N ALA A 7 -1.69 7.53 1.11
CA ALA A 7 -1.67 7.43 -0.34
C ALA A 7 -3.10 7.54 -0.88
N TYR A 8 -3.32 8.40 -1.87
CA TYR A 8 -4.62 8.64 -2.48
C TYR A 8 -4.67 8.10 -3.91
N VAL A 9 -5.76 7.42 -4.28
CA VAL A 9 -5.99 6.96 -5.66
C VAL A 9 -7.27 7.60 -6.19
N PHE A 10 -7.14 8.40 -7.25
CA PHE A 10 -8.24 9.16 -7.82
C PHE A 10 -8.79 8.48 -9.10
N PRO A 11 -10.12 8.42 -9.31
CA PRO A 11 -10.74 7.87 -10.52
C PRO A 11 -10.59 8.82 -11.72
N ARG A 12 -9.38 8.89 -12.29
CA ARG A 12 -9.00 9.80 -13.37
C ARG A 12 -7.93 9.15 -14.26
N VAL A 13 -7.82 9.61 -15.50
CA VAL A 13 -6.75 9.20 -16.43
C VAL A 13 -5.49 10.05 -16.25
N HIS A 14 -5.66 11.33 -15.91
CA HIS A 14 -4.55 12.27 -15.73
C HIS A 14 -4.51 12.77 -14.30
N TYR A 15 -3.37 12.54 -13.64
CA TYR A 15 -3.08 13.08 -12.32
C TYR A 15 -2.78 14.59 -12.39
N LYS A 16 -3.12 15.32 -11.33
CA LYS A 16 -2.76 16.73 -11.15
C LYS A 16 -2.37 16.95 -9.69
N ASP A 17 -1.28 17.68 -9.45
CA ASP A 17 -0.77 17.92 -8.09
C ASP A 17 -1.80 18.61 -7.17
N ILE A 18 -2.69 19.43 -7.77
CA ILE A 18 -3.80 20.07 -7.06
C ILE A 18 -4.73 19.09 -6.35
N PHE A 19 -4.73 17.80 -6.72
CA PHE A 19 -5.55 16.78 -6.07
C PHE A 19 -5.11 16.48 -4.63
N LEU A 20 -3.87 16.81 -4.28
CA LEU A 20 -3.37 16.70 -2.91
C LEU A 20 -3.48 18.02 -2.12
N ASN A 21 -4.18 19.03 -2.65
CA ASN A 21 -4.40 20.28 -1.90
C ASN A 21 -5.13 19.98 -0.59
N GLY A 22 -4.49 20.31 0.53
CA GLY A 22 -5.00 20.07 1.88
C GLY A 22 -4.75 18.65 2.42
N ALA A 23 -4.07 17.78 1.67
CA ALA A 23 -3.63 16.49 2.17
C ALA A 23 -2.52 16.66 3.23
N PRO A 24 -2.38 15.71 4.17
CA PRO A 24 -1.27 15.72 5.12
C PRO A 24 0.09 15.77 4.43
N THR A 25 1.06 16.44 5.05
CA THR A 25 2.44 16.51 4.53
C THR A 25 3.03 15.12 4.35
N GLY A 26 3.66 14.90 3.20
CA GLY A 26 4.23 13.61 2.82
C GLY A 26 3.25 12.66 2.12
N SER A 27 1.97 13.03 1.99
CA SER A 27 1.03 12.24 1.20
C SER A 27 1.43 12.13 -0.26
N VAL A 28 1.11 10.97 -0.84
CA VAL A 28 1.32 10.67 -2.27
C VAL A 28 -0.02 10.48 -2.97
N GLY A 29 -0.09 10.82 -4.25
CA GLY A 29 -1.30 10.81 -5.04
C GLY A 29 -1.10 10.10 -6.37
N PHE A 30 -2.07 9.27 -6.74
CA PHE A 30 -2.07 8.48 -7.96
C PHE A 30 -3.41 8.62 -8.68
N ALA A 31 -3.42 8.42 -9.98
CA ALA A 31 -4.65 8.39 -10.77
C ALA A 31 -4.74 7.07 -11.52
N THR A 32 -5.87 6.36 -11.36
CA THR A 32 -6.22 5.20 -12.17
C THR A 32 -7.58 5.44 -12.79
N ARG A 33 -7.81 4.90 -13.99
CA ARG A 33 -9.10 5.08 -14.71
C ARG A 33 -10.30 4.70 -13.84
N SER A 34 -10.14 3.69 -12.99
CA SER A 34 -11.19 3.15 -12.13
C SER A 34 -11.22 3.81 -10.74
N GLY A 35 -10.14 4.46 -10.32
CA GLY A 35 -9.94 4.97 -8.96
C GLY A 35 -9.57 3.88 -7.95
N TRP A 36 -9.49 2.63 -8.39
CA TRP A 36 -9.06 1.50 -7.56
C TRP A 36 -7.55 1.29 -7.65
N MET A 37 -7.04 0.53 -6.69
CA MET A 37 -5.66 0.08 -6.65
C MET A 37 -5.33 -0.74 -7.91
N SER A 38 -4.17 -0.49 -8.51
CA SER A 38 -3.57 -1.30 -9.55
C SER A 38 -2.25 -1.88 -9.05
N GLN A 39 -1.69 -2.86 -9.76
CA GLN A 39 -0.41 -3.46 -9.37
C GLN A 39 0.72 -2.41 -9.36
N GLU A 40 0.71 -1.50 -10.34
CA GLU A 40 1.70 -0.43 -10.48
C GLU A 40 1.60 0.56 -9.32
N VAL A 41 0.38 1.02 -9.01
CA VAL A 41 0.15 1.94 -7.89
C VAL A 41 0.47 1.27 -6.56
N PHE A 42 0.12 -0.01 -6.39
CA PHE A 42 0.44 -0.76 -5.17
C PHE A 42 1.95 -0.81 -4.94
N PHE A 43 2.76 -1.02 -5.99
CA PHE A 43 4.20 -1.02 -5.86
C PHE A 43 4.75 0.35 -5.38
N GLU A 44 4.23 1.44 -5.92
CA GLU A 44 4.58 2.79 -5.43
C GLU A 44 4.18 3.01 -3.97
N VAL A 45 3.03 2.48 -3.54
CA VAL A 45 2.62 2.50 -2.13
C VAL A 45 3.59 1.72 -1.25
N VAL A 46 4.08 0.56 -1.67
CA VAL A 46 5.10 -0.21 -0.91
C VAL A 46 6.41 0.57 -0.77
N LYS A 47 6.85 1.26 -1.83
CA LYS A 47 8.03 2.15 -1.76
C LYS A 47 7.81 3.31 -0.79
N HIS A 48 6.61 3.89 -0.79
CA HIS A 48 6.20 4.94 0.15
C HIS A 48 6.21 4.44 1.61
N VAL A 49 5.73 3.23 1.86
CA VAL A 49 5.82 2.57 3.18
C VAL A 49 7.28 2.40 3.61
N LYS A 50 8.14 1.88 2.73
CA LYS A 50 9.58 1.75 2.98
C LYS A 50 10.21 3.09 3.39
N LEU A 51 9.90 4.16 2.64
CA LEU A 51 10.43 5.50 2.89
C LEU A 51 10.12 6.01 4.30
N HIS A 52 8.93 5.68 4.84
CA HIS A 52 8.43 6.22 6.10
C HIS A 52 8.59 5.29 7.31
N THR A 53 9.02 4.04 7.12
CA THR A 53 9.15 3.07 8.21
C THR A 53 10.58 2.76 8.62
N ALA A 54 11.57 3.23 7.85
CA ALA A 54 12.99 2.90 8.04
C ALA A 54 13.25 1.39 8.23
N CYS A 55 12.37 0.54 7.67
CA CYS A 55 12.46 -0.91 7.82
C CYS A 55 13.77 -1.41 7.21
N SER A 56 14.25 -2.56 7.65
CA SER A 56 15.47 -3.19 7.11
C SER A 56 15.42 -4.69 7.39
N LYS A 57 16.40 -5.45 6.89
CA LYS A 57 16.48 -6.88 7.21
C LYS A 57 16.65 -7.14 8.70
N ASP A 58 17.25 -6.21 9.44
CA ASP A 58 17.45 -6.28 10.88
C ASP A 58 16.28 -5.64 11.68
N ASN A 59 15.44 -4.84 11.03
CA ASN A 59 14.27 -4.19 11.61
C ASN A 59 13.06 -4.36 10.68
N GLN A 60 12.49 -5.57 10.70
CA GLN A 60 11.46 -5.94 9.75
C GLN A 60 10.09 -5.35 10.11
N ILE A 61 9.28 -5.10 9.08
CA ILE A 61 7.86 -4.74 9.23
C ILE A 61 6.98 -5.79 8.58
N LEU A 62 5.74 -5.91 9.07
CA LEU A 62 4.72 -6.80 8.53
C LEU A 62 3.63 -5.98 7.82
N ILE A 63 3.35 -6.31 6.56
CA ILE A 63 2.19 -5.82 5.82
C ILE A 63 1.19 -6.97 5.72
N LEU A 64 -0.02 -6.71 6.23
CA LEU A 64 -1.16 -7.61 6.13
C LEU A 64 -2.00 -7.20 4.91
N LEU A 65 -2.23 -8.13 3.99
CA LEU A 65 -3.00 -7.88 2.78
C LEU A 65 -4.19 -8.84 2.68
N ASP A 66 -5.28 -8.36 2.11
CA ASP A 66 -6.29 -9.27 1.59
C ASP A 66 -5.75 -10.00 0.35
N ASN A 67 -6.36 -11.13 0.02
CA ASN A 67 -5.95 -11.97 -1.11
C ASN A 67 -6.41 -11.40 -2.47
N HIS A 68 -6.44 -10.07 -2.62
CA HIS A 68 -6.83 -9.45 -3.88
C HIS A 68 -5.69 -9.51 -4.91
N GLU A 69 -6.02 -9.84 -6.16
CA GLU A 69 -5.04 -10.12 -7.22
C GLU A 69 -4.12 -8.93 -7.54
N SER A 70 -4.54 -7.69 -7.23
CA SER A 70 -3.72 -6.48 -7.42
C SER A 70 -2.45 -6.44 -6.56
N HIS A 71 -2.33 -7.30 -5.54
CA HIS A 71 -1.25 -7.26 -4.56
C HIS A 71 -0.05 -8.17 -4.88
N ILE A 72 -0.16 -9.03 -5.90
CA ILE A 72 0.83 -10.09 -6.14
C ILE A 72 1.51 -9.85 -7.49
N ASN A 73 2.59 -9.07 -7.47
CA ASN A 73 3.58 -9.02 -8.55
C ASN A 73 4.95 -9.46 -7.98
N LEU A 74 5.74 -10.18 -8.77
CA LEU A 74 7.07 -10.64 -8.42
C LEU A 74 7.98 -9.48 -7.99
N ASP A 75 7.91 -8.33 -8.68
CA ASP A 75 8.73 -7.17 -8.37
C ASP A 75 8.47 -6.63 -6.95
N VAL A 76 7.19 -6.62 -6.54
CA VAL A 76 6.80 -6.20 -5.19
C VAL A 76 7.34 -7.18 -4.15
N ILE A 77 7.21 -8.49 -4.40
CA ILE A 77 7.72 -9.53 -3.50
C ILE A 77 9.23 -9.43 -3.33
N MET A 78 9.96 -9.27 -4.44
CA MET A 78 11.41 -9.13 -4.42
C MET A 78 11.85 -7.87 -3.68
N PHE A 79 11.23 -6.73 -3.98
CA PHE A 79 11.50 -5.47 -3.29
C PHE A 79 11.26 -5.57 -1.79
N CYS A 80 10.12 -6.14 -1.38
CA CYS A 80 9.78 -6.34 0.03
C CYS A 80 10.82 -7.20 0.75
N ARG A 81 11.19 -8.34 0.15
CA ARG A 81 12.19 -9.26 0.71
C ARG A 81 13.55 -8.60 0.89
N GLU A 82 13.98 -7.79 -0.07
CA GLU A 82 15.27 -7.08 -0.01
C GLU A 82 15.27 -5.98 1.05
N ASN A 83 14.11 -5.38 1.34
CA ASN A 83 13.99 -4.21 2.18
C ASN A 83 13.50 -4.48 3.61
N GLY A 84 13.29 -5.74 4.00
CA GLY A 84 12.83 -6.11 5.34
C GLY A 84 11.32 -5.96 5.54
N ILE A 85 10.54 -6.11 4.46
CA ILE A 85 9.09 -6.07 4.49
C ILE A 85 8.59 -7.51 4.32
N VAL A 86 7.88 -8.01 5.32
CA VAL A 86 7.20 -9.30 5.27
C VAL A 86 5.76 -9.05 4.81
N ILE A 87 5.33 -9.73 3.75
CA ILE A 87 3.94 -9.71 3.31
C ILE A 87 3.25 -10.97 3.82
N LEU A 88 2.12 -10.80 4.49
CA LEU A 88 1.22 -11.90 4.86
C LEU A 88 -0.16 -11.64 4.23
N THR A 89 -0.60 -12.57 3.38
CA THR A 89 -1.94 -12.55 2.80
C THR A 89 -2.89 -13.41 3.62
N PHE A 90 -4.14 -12.97 3.78
CA PHE A 90 -5.15 -13.77 4.46
C PHE A 90 -5.68 -14.91 3.58
N PRO A 91 -6.03 -16.07 4.16
CA PRO A 91 -6.70 -17.13 3.41
C PRO A 91 -8.02 -16.64 2.79
N PRO A 92 -8.43 -17.17 1.62
CA PRO A 92 -9.71 -16.83 1.00
C PRO A 92 -10.89 -16.99 1.97
N HIS A 93 -11.87 -16.10 1.87
CA HIS A 93 -13.10 -16.11 2.68
C HIS A 93 -12.90 -15.98 4.20
N THR A 94 -11.73 -15.54 4.68
CA THR A 94 -11.48 -15.32 6.11
C THR A 94 -11.45 -13.85 6.53
N SER A 95 -11.69 -12.91 5.61
CA SER A 95 -11.75 -11.47 5.85
C SER A 95 -12.56 -11.10 7.10
N HIS A 96 -13.81 -11.59 7.18
CA HIS A 96 -14.72 -11.37 8.31
C HIS A 96 -14.21 -11.84 9.68
N ARG A 97 -13.15 -12.67 9.75
CA ARG A 97 -12.55 -13.15 11.01
C ARG A 97 -11.16 -12.60 11.25
N LEU A 98 -10.41 -12.31 10.19
CA LEU A 98 -8.99 -12.00 10.26
C LEU A 98 -8.65 -10.55 9.89
N GLN A 99 -9.52 -9.83 9.19
CA GLN A 99 -9.33 -8.41 8.90
C GLN A 99 -9.90 -7.58 10.05
N PRO A 100 -9.04 -6.99 10.91
CA PRO A 100 -9.50 -6.13 11.99
C PRO A 100 -10.22 -4.88 11.47
N LEU A 101 -10.02 -4.53 10.19
CA LEU A 101 -10.66 -3.41 9.53
C LEU A 101 -12.10 -3.72 9.02
N ASP A 102 -12.46 -5.01 8.93
CA ASP A 102 -13.78 -5.45 8.43
C ASP A 102 -14.77 -5.81 9.55
N ILE A 103 -14.39 -5.61 10.82
CA ILE A 103 -15.30 -5.77 11.96
C ILE A 103 -15.97 -4.41 12.22
N ALA A 104 -17.24 -4.31 11.81
CA ALA A 104 -18.14 -3.21 12.18
C ALA A 104 -18.60 -3.34 13.65
#